data_AF-A0ABD5TA64-F1
#
_entry.id   AF-A0ABD5TA64-F1
#
_cell.length_a   1.000
_cell.length_b   1.000
_cell.length_c   1.000
_cell.angle_alpha   90.00
_cell.angle_beta   90.00
_cell.angle_gamma   90.00
#
_symmetry.space_group_name_H-M   'P 1'
#
loop_
_entity.id
_entity.type
_entity.pdbx_description
1 polymer ?
#
loop_
_entity_poly.entity_id
_entity_poly.type
_entity_poly.pdbx_seq_one_letter_code
_entity_poly.pdbx_strand_id
1 'polypeptide(L)'
;MSERLHTRGSRSRTETEDESERTDETLSCPECDGNVINDEEHGESVCADCGLVVEADSVDRGPEWRAFDSREKDEKSRVGAPTTNTMHDKGLSTNIDWRDKDAYGRSLGARQRQKMQRLRKWNERFRTRDSKERNLKQALGEIDRMASAQGLPDNVRETASVIYRRALNEDLIRGRSIE
;
A
#
# COMPACT_ATOMS: atom_id res chain seq x y z
N MET A 1 37.82 35.42 -17.34
CA MET A 1 38.04 34.38 -16.31
C MET A 1 37.09 34.61 -15.15
N SER A 2 35.97 33.88 -15.09
CA SER A 2 35.37 33.34 -13.85
C SER A 2 34.07 32.63 -14.23
N GLU A 3 34.15 31.33 -14.52
CA GLU A 3 32.99 30.46 -14.73
C GLU A 3 32.43 30.06 -13.36
N ARG A 4 31.19 30.43 -13.07
CA ARG A 4 30.48 29.94 -11.87
C ARG A 4 29.78 28.62 -12.19
N LEU A 5 30.50 27.52 -12.00
CA LEU A 5 29.95 26.16 -12.00
C LEU A 5 28.94 26.02 -10.85
N HIS A 6 27.65 25.94 -11.19
CA HIS A 6 26.60 25.60 -10.24
C HIS A 6 26.48 24.08 -10.16
N THR A 7 27.12 23.49 -9.15
CA THR A 7 26.96 22.08 -8.81
C THR A 7 25.58 21.86 -8.18
N ARG A 8 24.64 21.31 -8.93
CA ARG A 8 23.36 20.82 -8.38
C ARG A 8 23.64 19.52 -7.63
N GLY A 9 23.85 19.62 -6.31
CA GLY A 9 23.91 18.46 -5.43
C GLY A 9 22.57 17.73 -5.45
N SER A 10 22.56 16.48 -5.93
CA SER A 10 21.42 15.58 -5.81
C SER A 10 21.26 15.19 -4.35
N ARG A 11 20.30 15.82 -3.65
CA ARG A 11 19.84 15.33 -2.35
C ARG A 11 19.04 14.05 -2.61
N SER A 12 19.70 12.90 -2.50
CA SER A 12 19.03 11.61 -2.37
C SER A 12 18.32 11.62 -1.02
N ARG A 13 17.01 11.85 -1.04
CA ARG A 13 16.15 11.70 0.12
C ARG A 13 15.87 10.21 0.24
N THR A 14 16.67 9.54 1.06
CA THR A 14 16.36 8.16 1.47
C THR A 14 15.16 8.28 2.41
N GLU A 15 13.97 8.05 1.88
CA GLU A 15 12.77 7.85 2.68
C GLU A 15 12.91 6.46 3.29
N THR A 16 13.40 6.42 4.54
CA THR A 16 13.25 5.23 5.39
C THR A 16 11.75 5.06 5.62
N GLU A 17 11.15 4.11 4.90
CA GLU A 17 9.85 3.56 5.24
C GLU A 17 10.02 2.88 6.61
N ASP A 18 9.66 3.58 7.69
CA ASP A 18 9.41 2.98 8.99
C ASP A 18 8.18 2.05 8.84
N GLU A 19 8.40 0.84 8.32
CA GLU A 19 7.52 -0.29 8.58
C GLU A 19 7.62 -0.56 10.08
N SER A 20 6.75 0.12 10.85
CA SER A 20 6.42 -0.28 12.21
C SER A 20 5.68 -1.61 12.13
N GLU A 21 6.43 -2.69 11.90
CA GLU A 21 6.07 -3.98 12.44
C GLU A 21 6.05 -3.79 13.97
N ARG A 22 4.90 -3.37 14.51
CA ARG A 22 4.60 -3.64 15.91
C ARG A 22 4.56 -5.15 15.98
N THR A 23 5.70 -5.75 16.33
CA THR A 23 5.70 -6.97 17.11
C THR A 23 4.57 -6.82 18.11
N ASP A 24 3.67 -7.79 18.11
CA ASP A 24 2.79 -8.04 19.24
C ASP A 24 3.73 -8.32 20.41
N GLU A 25 4.32 -7.26 20.97
CA GLU A 25 5.12 -7.30 22.16
C GLU A 25 4.10 -7.74 23.19
N THR A 26 4.14 -9.03 23.53
CA THR A 26 3.37 -9.62 24.62
C THR A 26 3.40 -8.63 25.77
N LEU A 27 2.30 -7.89 25.94
CA LEU A 27 2.17 -6.87 26.97
C LEU A 27 2.24 -7.64 28.29
N SER A 28 3.40 -7.62 28.93
CA SER A 28 3.58 -8.20 30.27
C SER A 28 3.23 -7.12 31.28
N CYS A 29 2.51 -7.48 32.35
CA CYS A 29 2.19 -6.52 33.39
C CYS A 29 3.49 -6.03 34.09
N PRO A 30 3.76 -4.72 34.15
CA PRO A 30 4.98 -4.19 34.75
C PRO A 30 5.06 -4.39 36.28
N GLU A 31 3.95 -4.73 36.95
CA GLU A 31 3.93 -4.92 38.41
C GLU A 31 3.97 -6.39 38.87
N CYS A 32 3.50 -7.33 38.05
CA CYS A 32 3.41 -8.73 38.46
C CYS A 32 3.84 -9.75 37.40
N ASP A 33 4.32 -9.28 36.24
CA ASP A 33 4.62 -10.12 35.07
C ASP A 33 3.44 -11.00 34.60
N GLY A 34 2.24 -10.64 35.03
CA GLY A 34 0.98 -11.31 34.71
C GLY A 34 0.50 -11.04 33.29
N ASN A 35 -0.44 -11.85 32.84
CA ASN A 35 -0.94 -11.79 31.47
C ASN A 35 -1.86 -10.58 31.27
N VAL A 36 -1.65 -9.80 30.21
CA VAL A 36 -2.49 -8.66 29.85
C VAL A 36 -3.53 -9.09 28.83
N ILE A 37 -4.79 -8.79 29.13
CA ILE A 37 -5.94 -9.03 28.27
C ILE A 37 -6.45 -7.69 27.73
N ASN A 38 -6.98 -7.70 26.50
CA ASN A 38 -7.58 -6.51 25.89
C ASN A 38 -9.09 -6.51 26.17
N ASP A 39 -9.57 -5.47 26.83
CA ASP A 39 -10.99 -5.17 27.01
C ASP A 39 -11.45 -4.24 25.87
N GLU A 40 -12.05 -4.85 24.84
CA GLU A 40 -12.56 -4.13 23.66
C GLU A 40 -13.75 -3.22 23.98
N GLU A 41 -14.49 -3.46 25.06
CA GLU A 41 -15.66 -2.64 25.42
C GLU A 41 -15.24 -1.28 25.99
N HIS A 42 -14.17 -1.28 26.78
CA HIS A 42 -13.62 -0.08 27.41
C HIS A 42 -12.42 0.51 26.63
N GLY A 43 -11.86 -0.26 25.70
CA GLY A 43 -10.66 0.12 24.95
C GLY A 43 -9.40 0.10 25.83
N GLU A 44 -9.33 -0.79 26.79
CA GLU A 44 -8.26 -0.87 27.80
C GLU A 44 -7.52 -2.20 27.72
N SER A 45 -6.21 -2.20 27.97
CA SER A 45 -5.43 -3.41 28.17
C SER A 45 -5.17 -3.61 29.66
N VAL A 46 -5.75 -4.65 30.25
CA VAL A 46 -5.79 -4.88 31.69
C VAL A 46 -5.07 -6.17 32.05
N CYS A 47 -4.27 -6.16 33.12
CA CYS A 47 -3.68 -7.38 33.65
C CYS A 47 -4.78 -8.25 34.31
N ALA A 48 -4.88 -9.51 33.88
CA ALA A 48 -5.85 -10.47 34.43
C ALA A 48 -5.54 -10.86 35.89
N ASP A 49 -4.27 -10.76 36.32
CA ASP A 49 -3.81 -11.23 37.62
C ASP A 49 -3.91 -10.15 38.72
N CYS A 50 -3.57 -8.90 38.41
CA CYS A 50 -3.57 -7.80 39.39
C CYS A 50 -4.56 -6.66 39.09
N GLY A 51 -5.22 -6.67 37.94
CA GLY A 51 -6.20 -5.65 37.55
C GLY A 51 -5.61 -4.30 37.12
N LEU A 52 -4.28 -4.21 36.94
CA LEU A 52 -3.62 -3.01 36.46
C LEU A 52 -4.00 -2.72 35.00
N VAL A 53 -4.47 -1.51 34.71
CA VAL A 53 -4.63 -0.99 33.35
C VAL A 53 -3.25 -0.57 32.83
N VAL A 54 -2.75 -1.30 31.84
CA VAL A 54 -1.41 -1.11 31.24
C VAL A 54 -1.46 -0.10 30.08
N GLU A 55 -2.54 -0.14 29.30
CA GLU A 55 -2.81 0.82 28.22
C GLU A 55 -4.29 1.21 28.28
N ALA A 56 -4.59 2.50 28.15
CA ALA A 56 -5.95 3.04 28.09
C ALA A 56 -6.10 3.83 26.78
N ASP A 57 -7.34 4.08 26.35
CA ASP A 57 -7.68 4.76 25.09
C ASP A 57 -7.13 4.04 23.84
N SER A 58 -7.16 2.71 23.82
CA SER A 58 -6.78 1.95 22.64
C SER A 58 -7.70 2.30 21.46
N VAL A 59 -7.09 2.68 20.34
CA VAL A 59 -7.82 3.09 19.14
C VAL A 59 -8.03 1.88 18.24
N ASP A 60 -9.28 1.48 18.04
CA ASP A 60 -9.62 0.50 17.00
C ASP A 60 -9.28 1.08 15.61
N ARG A 61 -8.37 0.41 14.91
CA ARG A 61 -7.93 0.78 13.55
C ARG A 61 -8.78 0.09 12.47
N GLY A 62 -9.78 -0.68 12.87
CA GLY A 62 -10.75 -1.32 12.01
C GLY A 62 -11.69 -0.32 11.34
N PRO A 63 -12.49 -0.79 10.36
CA PRO A 63 -13.49 0.05 9.73
C PRO A 63 -14.52 0.54 10.75
N GLU A 64 -14.76 1.85 10.79
CA GLU A 64 -15.85 2.45 11.59
C GLU A 64 -17.24 1.96 11.16
N TRP A 65 -17.34 1.31 9.99
CA TRP A 65 -18.56 0.83 9.37
C TRP A 65 -18.55 -0.70 9.21
N ARG A 66 -19.73 -1.31 9.33
CA ARG A 66 -19.95 -2.72 8.98
C ARG A 66 -20.60 -2.83 7.60
N ALA A 67 -20.12 -3.78 6.81
CA ALA A 67 -20.69 -4.15 5.52
C ALA A 67 -20.76 -5.68 5.42
N PHE A 68 -21.87 -6.18 4.88
CA PHE A 68 -22.11 -7.63 4.73
C PHE A 68 -21.81 -8.12 3.32
N ASP A 69 -21.76 -7.20 2.34
CA ASP A 69 -21.39 -7.47 0.96
C ASP A 69 -20.36 -6.45 0.44
N SER A 70 -19.77 -6.76 -0.72
CA SER A 70 -18.73 -5.91 -1.34
C SER A 70 -19.26 -4.57 -1.84
N ARG A 71 -20.53 -4.49 -2.23
CA ARG A 71 -21.14 -3.25 -2.74
C ARG A 71 -21.42 -2.27 -1.60
N GLU A 72 -21.95 -2.77 -0.49
CA GLU A 72 -22.17 -2.02 0.73
C GLU A 72 -20.84 -1.52 1.31
N LYS A 73 -19.78 -2.34 1.19
CA LYS A 73 -18.41 -1.94 1.52
C LYS A 73 -17.94 -0.74 0.69
N ASP A 74 -18.12 -0.79 -0.63
CA ASP A 74 -17.71 0.29 -1.54
C ASP A 74 -18.54 1.58 -1.32
N GLU A 75 -19.82 1.46 -0.97
CA GLU A 75 -20.70 2.61 -0.69
C GLU A 75 -20.41 3.28 0.66
N LYS A 76 -20.09 2.49 1.70
CA LYS A 76 -19.83 3.01 3.05
C LYS A 76 -18.38 3.45 3.26
N SER A 77 -17.44 2.87 2.51
CA SER A 77 -16.04 3.25 2.61
C SER A 77 -15.85 4.71 2.20
N ARG A 78 -15.34 5.52 3.14
CA ARG A 78 -14.90 6.89 2.85
C ARG A 78 -13.51 6.93 2.19
N VAL A 79 -12.81 5.80 2.22
CA VAL A 79 -11.45 5.64 1.69
C VAL A 79 -11.45 4.75 0.46
N GLY A 80 -10.36 4.78 -0.30
CA GLY A 80 -10.16 3.94 -1.46
C GLY A 80 -9.96 2.46 -1.11
N ALA A 81 -9.54 1.69 -2.12
CA ALA A 81 -9.18 0.29 -1.95
C ALA A 81 -8.05 0.11 -0.91
N PRO A 82 -8.01 -1.03 -0.19
CA PRO A 82 -6.91 -1.34 0.70
C PRO A 82 -5.59 -1.49 -0.08
N THR A 83 -4.48 -1.29 0.63
CA THR A 83 -3.15 -1.52 0.05
C THR A 83 -2.89 -3.01 -0.17
N THR A 84 -2.09 -3.36 -1.18
CA THR A 84 -1.74 -4.75 -1.53
C THR A 84 -0.33 -4.83 -2.10
N ASN A 85 0.40 -5.89 -1.75
CA ASN A 85 1.73 -6.14 -2.28
C ASN A 85 1.72 -6.53 -3.76
N THR A 86 0.59 -6.98 -4.29
CA THR A 86 0.41 -7.32 -5.71
C THR A 86 0.53 -6.13 -6.67
N MET A 87 0.39 -4.88 -6.17
CA MET A 87 0.61 -3.68 -6.97
C MET A 87 1.99 -3.08 -6.69
N HIS A 88 2.70 -2.61 -7.72
CA HIS A 88 4.04 -2.02 -7.61
C HIS A 88 4.19 -0.95 -6.52
N ASP A 89 3.19 -0.08 -6.40
CA ASP A 89 3.10 1.07 -5.50
C ASP A 89 2.18 0.82 -4.30
N LYS A 90 1.94 -0.45 -3.98
CA LYS A 90 1.01 -0.90 -2.93
C LYS A 90 -0.44 -0.42 -3.13
N GLY A 91 -0.83 0.05 -4.32
CA GLY A 91 -2.18 0.54 -4.62
C GLY A 91 -2.42 2.03 -4.30
N LEU A 92 -1.35 2.80 -4.07
CA LEU A 92 -1.45 4.23 -3.70
C LEU A 92 -1.78 5.16 -4.88
N SER A 93 -1.47 4.75 -6.11
CA SER A 93 -1.72 5.58 -7.29
C SER A 93 -3.14 5.45 -7.83
N THR A 94 -3.64 6.55 -8.41
CA THR A 94 -4.98 6.60 -9.01
C THR A 94 -4.94 6.40 -10.53
N ASN A 95 -5.97 5.72 -11.06
CA ASN A 95 -6.17 5.56 -12.49
C ASN A 95 -7.18 6.60 -13.01
N ILE A 96 -6.78 7.36 -14.03
CA ILE A 96 -7.72 8.22 -14.77
C ILE A 96 -8.40 7.37 -15.85
N ASP A 97 -9.69 7.08 -15.66
CA ASP A 97 -10.49 6.25 -16.59
C ASP A 97 -10.36 6.74 -18.04
N TRP A 98 -10.29 5.80 -18.98
CA TRP A 98 -10.22 6.02 -20.42
C TRP A 98 -11.53 6.52 -21.02
N ARG A 99 -12.67 6.27 -20.37
CA ARG A 99 -14.03 6.41 -20.95
C ARG A 99 -14.49 7.84 -21.29
N ASP A 100 -13.64 8.86 -21.15
CA ASP A 100 -13.95 10.27 -21.49
C ASP A 100 -15.33 10.74 -20.99
N LYS A 101 -15.69 10.32 -19.78
CA LYS A 101 -16.93 10.70 -19.07
C LYS A 101 -16.61 11.44 -17.78
N ASP A 102 -17.52 12.31 -17.35
CA ASP A 102 -17.47 12.93 -16.03
C ASP A 102 -18.04 12.01 -14.93
N ALA A 103 -17.99 12.46 -13.68
CA ALA A 103 -18.49 11.71 -12.52
C ALA A 103 -20.00 11.42 -12.58
N TYR A 104 -20.76 12.17 -13.38
CA TYR A 104 -22.19 11.96 -13.61
C TYR A 104 -22.46 11.11 -14.87
N GLY A 105 -21.42 10.56 -15.50
CA GLY A 105 -21.52 9.71 -16.68
C GLY A 105 -21.69 10.45 -18.01
N ARG A 106 -21.63 11.79 -18.03
CA ARG A 106 -21.79 12.60 -19.23
C ARG A 106 -20.48 12.63 -20.02
N SER A 107 -20.59 12.56 -21.35
CA SER A 107 -19.42 12.63 -22.23
C SER A 107 -18.72 14.00 -22.13
N LEU A 108 -17.40 13.97 -22.06
CA LEU A 108 -16.58 15.18 -22.02
C LEU A 108 -16.62 15.92 -23.36
N GLY A 109 -16.55 17.25 -23.32
CA GLY A 109 -16.36 18.09 -24.51
C GLY A 109 -14.97 17.92 -25.14
N ALA A 110 -14.80 18.29 -26.40
CA ALA A 110 -13.55 18.07 -27.16
C ALA A 110 -12.30 18.66 -26.46
N ARG A 111 -12.39 19.91 -25.96
CA ARG A 111 -11.30 20.57 -25.22
C ARG A 111 -10.93 19.81 -23.95
N GLN A 112 -11.94 19.27 -23.25
CA GLN A 112 -11.75 18.57 -21.99
C GLN A 112 -11.17 17.17 -22.21
N ARG A 113 -11.59 16.45 -23.28
CA ARG A 113 -10.94 15.20 -23.71
C ARG A 113 -9.44 15.39 -23.99
N GLN A 114 -9.07 16.43 -24.73
CA GLN A 114 -7.65 16.74 -24.97
C GLN A 114 -6.87 17.05 -23.68
N LYS A 115 -7.53 17.65 -22.67
CA LYS A 115 -6.93 17.85 -21.35
C LYS A 115 -6.75 16.50 -20.63
N MET A 116 -7.78 15.65 -20.62
CA MET A 116 -7.74 14.34 -19.98
C MET A 116 -6.71 13.42 -20.60
N GLN A 117 -6.57 13.40 -21.93
CA GLN A 117 -5.52 12.63 -22.61
C GLN A 117 -4.12 13.07 -22.15
N ARG A 118 -3.87 14.37 -22.01
CA ARG A 118 -2.60 14.88 -21.49
C ARG A 118 -2.38 14.45 -20.04
N LEU A 119 -3.41 14.54 -19.19
CA LEU A 119 -3.33 14.11 -17.80
C LEU A 119 -3.07 12.61 -17.67
N ARG A 120 -3.74 11.76 -18.45
CA ARG A 120 -3.49 10.30 -18.49
C ARG A 120 -2.04 10.00 -18.84
N LYS A 121 -1.51 10.67 -19.87
CA LYS A 121 -0.11 10.52 -20.29
C LYS A 121 0.87 10.87 -19.19
N TRP A 122 0.60 11.95 -18.45
CA TRP A 122 1.43 12.34 -17.31
C TRP A 122 1.27 11.37 -16.14
N ASN A 123 0.05 10.97 -15.80
CA ASN A 123 -0.24 10.00 -14.74
C ASN A 123 0.54 8.69 -14.95
N GLU A 124 0.50 8.14 -16.16
CA GLU A 124 1.22 6.92 -16.50
C GLU A 124 2.75 7.06 -16.34
N ARG A 125 3.29 8.22 -16.74
CA ARG A 125 4.73 8.51 -16.62
C ARG A 125 5.18 8.69 -15.16
N PHE A 126 4.32 9.28 -14.32
CA PHE A 126 4.64 9.52 -12.91
C PHE A 126 4.53 8.27 -12.03
N ARG A 127 3.80 7.24 -12.48
CA ARG A 127 3.67 5.97 -11.77
C ARG A 127 4.91 5.08 -11.79
N THR A 128 5.82 5.31 -12.74
CA THR A 128 6.96 4.42 -12.97
C THR A 128 8.24 5.22 -13.11
N ARG A 129 8.52 6.04 -12.09
CA ARG A 129 9.69 6.93 -12.10
C ARG A 129 10.95 6.12 -11.85
N ASP A 130 10.91 5.23 -10.87
CA ASP A 130 12.06 4.43 -10.48
C ASP A 130 12.22 3.19 -11.38
N SER A 131 13.48 2.77 -11.56
CA SER A 131 13.83 1.46 -12.11
C SER A 131 13.21 0.29 -11.32
N LYS A 132 13.17 0.36 -9.99
CA LYS A 132 12.57 -0.63 -9.11
C LYS A 132 11.06 -0.71 -9.32
N GLU A 133 10.36 0.42 -9.42
CA GLU A 133 8.93 0.46 -9.71
C GLU A 133 8.59 -0.14 -11.07
N ARG A 134 9.40 0.16 -12.10
CA ARG A 134 9.24 -0.45 -13.44
C ARG A 134 9.42 -1.96 -13.40
N ASN A 135 10.44 -2.43 -12.67
CA ASN A 135 10.70 -3.85 -12.46
C ASN A 135 9.51 -4.52 -11.74
N LEU A 136 9.04 -3.95 -10.63
CA LEU A 136 7.88 -4.45 -9.89
C LEU A 136 6.63 -4.50 -10.76
N LYS A 137 6.34 -3.45 -11.53
CA LYS A 137 5.16 -3.42 -12.41
C LYS A 137 5.17 -4.57 -13.42
N GLN A 138 6.34 -4.88 -13.99
CA GLN A 138 6.47 -6.00 -14.93
C GLN A 138 6.36 -7.35 -14.21
N ALA A 139 7.14 -7.55 -13.14
CA ALA A 139 7.23 -8.84 -12.46
C ALA A 139 5.93 -9.23 -11.73
N LEU A 140 5.26 -8.28 -11.07
CA LEU A 140 3.98 -8.54 -10.42
C LEU A 140 2.88 -8.86 -11.45
N GLY A 141 2.97 -8.26 -12.65
CA GLY A 141 2.10 -8.63 -13.77
C GLY A 141 2.35 -10.07 -14.26
N GLU A 142 3.60 -10.51 -14.31
CA GLU A 142 3.94 -11.90 -14.66
C GLU A 142 3.51 -12.90 -13.57
N ILE A 143 3.69 -12.54 -12.29
CA ILE A 143 3.19 -13.34 -11.16
C ILE A 143 1.68 -13.51 -11.28
N ASP A 144 0.93 -12.43 -11.53
CA ASP A 144 -0.52 -12.50 -11.70
C ASP A 144 -0.93 -13.34 -12.92
N ARG A 145 -0.24 -13.20 -14.05
CA ARG A 145 -0.48 -14.00 -15.25
C ARG A 145 -0.28 -15.49 -14.99
N MET A 146 0.85 -15.86 -14.37
CA MET A 146 1.17 -17.25 -14.04
C MET A 146 0.21 -17.84 -13.01
N ALA A 147 -0.08 -17.07 -11.95
CA ALA A 147 -1.02 -17.49 -10.91
C ALA A 147 -2.43 -17.68 -11.47
N SER A 148 -2.88 -16.79 -12.36
CA SER A 148 -4.17 -16.93 -13.04
C SER A 148 -4.20 -18.15 -13.95
N ALA A 149 -3.13 -18.42 -14.70
CA ALA A 149 -3.03 -19.60 -15.55
C ALA A 149 -3.08 -20.92 -14.75
N GLN A 150 -2.58 -20.92 -13.51
CA GLN A 150 -2.56 -22.08 -12.63
C GLN A 150 -3.74 -22.13 -11.65
N GLY A 151 -4.64 -21.14 -11.66
CA GLY A 151 -5.77 -21.08 -10.74
C GLY A 151 -5.36 -20.89 -9.27
N LEU A 152 -4.22 -20.25 -9.01
CA LEU A 152 -3.72 -20.05 -7.65
C LEU A 152 -4.50 -18.95 -6.92
N PRO A 153 -4.80 -19.15 -5.62
CA PRO A 153 -5.54 -18.20 -4.79
C PRO A 153 -4.73 -16.94 -4.48
N ASP A 154 -5.42 -15.86 -4.08
CA ASP A 154 -4.84 -14.53 -3.89
C ASP A 154 -3.77 -14.48 -2.79
N ASN A 155 -3.91 -15.28 -1.73
CA ASN A 155 -2.89 -15.38 -0.68
C ASN A 155 -1.53 -15.84 -1.23
N VAL A 156 -1.52 -16.73 -2.22
CA VAL A 156 -0.28 -17.19 -2.87
C VAL A 156 0.32 -16.07 -3.72
N ARG A 157 -0.51 -15.30 -4.43
CA ARG A 157 -0.08 -14.14 -5.23
C ARG A 157 0.54 -13.07 -4.35
N GLU A 158 -0.11 -12.78 -3.23
CA GLU A 158 0.36 -11.80 -2.24
C GLU A 158 1.71 -12.25 -1.65
N THR A 159 1.83 -13.51 -1.24
CA THR A 159 3.08 -14.07 -0.70
C THR A 159 4.22 -14.02 -1.72
N ALA A 160 3.96 -14.41 -2.97
CA ALA A 160 4.94 -14.30 -4.06
C ALA A 160 5.38 -12.85 -4.28
N SER A 161 4.45 -11.90 -4.20
CA SER A 161 4.72 -10.47 -4.33
C SER A 161 5.65 -9.96 -3.22
N VAL A 162 5.42 -10.40 -1.97
CA VAL A 162 6.28 -10.07 -0.82
C VAL A 162 7.70 -10.62 -1.01
N ILE A 163 7.83 -11.89 -1.40
CA ILE A 163 9.13 -12.52 -1.65
C ILE A 163 9.88 -11.78 -2.77
N TYR A 164 9.19 -11.43 -3.86
CA TYR A 164 9.80 -10.71 -4.97
C TYR A 164 10.29 -9.33 -4.56
N ARG A 165 9.48 -8.57 -3.78
CA ARG A 165 9.87 -7.27 -3.23
C ARG A 165 11.12 -7.39 -2.36
N ARG A 166 11.18 -8.39 -1.48
CA ARG A 166 12.36 -8.65 -0.65
C ARG A 166 13.61 -8.91 -1.50
N ALA A 167 13.51 -9.79 -2.50
CA ALA A 167 14.62 -10.07 -3.41
C ALA A 167 15.09 -8.84 -4.21
N LEU A 168 14.15 -7.96 -4.60
CA LEU A 168 14.48 -6.68 -5.26
C LEU A 168 15.17 -5.69 -4.31
N ASN A 169 14.74 -5.64 -3.05
CA ASN A 169 15.32 -4.78 -2.03
C ASN A 169 16.74 -5.23 -1.65
N GLU A 170 16.98 -6.54 -1.60
CA GLU A 170 18.28 -7.17 -1.41
C GLU A 170 19.15 -7.18 -2.70
N ASP A 171 18.68 -6.54 -3.78
CA ASP A 171 19.36 -6.41 -5.08
C ASP A 171 19.76 -7.75 -5.76
N LEU A 172 19.11 -8.87 -5.41
CA LEU A 172 19.43 -10.23 -5.89
C LEU A 172 19.05 -10.49 -7.36
N ILE A 173 18.17 -9.65 -7.91
CA ILE A 173 17.52 -9.84 -9.22
C ILE A 173 17.97 -8.84 -10.29
N ARG A 174 18.86 -7.90 -9.97
CA ARG A 174 19.39 -6.97 -10.96
C ARG A 174 20.16 -7.73 -12.05
N GLY A 175 19.78 -7.50 -13.31
CA GLY A 175 20.41 -8.11 -14.47
C GLY A 175 19.90 -9.50 -14.85
N ARG A 176 18.89 -10.03 -14.14
CA ARG A 176 18.20 -11.28 -14.51
C ARG A 176 16.99 -10.99 -15.39
N SER A 177 16.60 -11.95 -16.22
CA SER A 177 15.33 -11.86 -16.95
C SER A 177 14.17 -11.97 -15.97
N ILE A 178 13.09 -11.25 -16.28
CA ILE A 178 11.81 -11.30 -15.54
C ILE A 178 10.86 -12.31 -16.20
N GLU A 179 11.14 -12.67 -17.45
CA GLU A 179 10.43 -13.64 -18.29
C GLU A 179 11.29 -14.89 -18.51
#